data_AF-A0A7S1X1D7-F1
#
_entry.id   AF-A0A7S1X1D7-F1
#
_cell.length_a   1.000
_cell.length_b   1.000
_cell.length_c   1.000
_cell.angle_alpha   90.00
_cell.angle_beta   90.00
_cell.angle_gamma   90.00
#
_symmetry.space_group_name_H-M   'P 1'
#
loop_
_entity.id
_entity.type
_entity.pdbx_description
1 polymer ?
#
loop_
_entity_poly.entity_id
_entity_poly.type
_entity_poly.pdbx_seq_one_letter_code
_entity_poly.pdbx_strand_id
1 'polypeptide(L)'
;NTVLDDNKKLCLNSGEIIAMQGLMNMIFEVQDLAVASPATVSRCGMVYMQAQLLGWRPVMESWLATLPDGVTQEHRRQITALFDWLLPPALRIATKIARPTLPMQEINLAVSC
;
A
#
# COMPACT_ATOMS: atom_id res chain seq x y z
N ASN A 1 13.54 -22.07 -2.58
CA ASN A 1 13.91 -20.68 -2.91
C ASN A 1 15.34 -20.39 -2.47
N THR A 2 16.33 -20.69 -3.32
CA THR A 2 17.77 -20.50 -3.03
C THR A 2 18.21 -19.05 -3.07
N VAL A 3 17.42 -18.18 -3.70
CA VAL A 3 17.67 -16.74 -3.79
C VAL A 3 17.37 -16.02 -2.47
N LEU A 4 16.42 -16.53 -1.68
CA LEU A 4 16.02 -16.01 -0.37
C LEU A 4 16.82 -16.64 0.78
N ASP A 5 17.75 -17.54 0.45
CA ASP A 5 18.64 -18.20 1.39
C ASP A 5 20.00 -17.50 1.40
N ASP A 6 20.89 -17.87 2.33
CA ASP A 6 22.24 -17.30 2.44
C ASP A 6 23.05 -17.44 1.14
N ASN A 7 22.64 -18.39 0.30
CA ASN A 7 23.23 -18.65 -1.01
C ASN A 7 23.06 -17.50 -2.02
N LYS A 8 22.02 -16.64 -1.90
CA LYS A 8 21.74 -15.50 -2.79
C LYS A 8 21.86 -15.83 -4.30
N LYS A 9 21.45 -17.03 -4.69
CA LYS A 9 21.56 -17.56 -6.07
C LYS A 9 20.18 -17.80 -6.68
N LEU A 10 19.91 -17.14 -7.80
CA LEU A 10 18.74 -17.37 -8.64
C LEU A 10 19.09 -18.43 -9.69
N CYS A 11 18.43 -19.58 -9.61
CA CYS A 11 18.56 -20.64 -10.61
C CYS A 11 17.40 -20.52 -11.61
N LEU A 12 17.73 -20.32 -12.89
CA LEU A 12 16.74 -20.24 -13.96
C LEU A 12 16.44 -21.64 -14.52
N ASN A 13 15.26 -21.80 -15.14
CA ASN A 13 14.88 -23.06 -15.82
C ASN A 13 15.80 -23.40 -17.00
N SER A 14 16.58 -22.43 -17.51
CA SER A 14 17.64 -22.63 -18.50
C SER A 14 18.88 -23.35 -17.94
N GLY A 15 19.00 -23.48 -16.61
CA GLY A 15 20.18 -23.98 -15.92
C GLY A 15 21.20 -22.89 -15.55
N GLU A 16 20.96 -21.64 -15.94
CA GLU A 16 21.80 -20.51 -15.57
C GLU A 16 21.65 -20.14 -14.09
N ILE A 17 22.77 -19.74 -13.48
CA ILE A 17 22.83 -19.33 -12.08
C ILE A 17 23.28 -17.88 -12.00
N ILE A 18 22.40 -17.01 -11.52
CA ILE A 18 22.67 -15.59 -11.31
C ILE A 18 22.86 -15.37 -9.80
N ALA A 19 24.05 -14.90 -9.42
CA ALA A 19 24.31 -14.52 -8.03
C ALA A 19 23.87 -13.06 -7.79
N MET A 20 23.07 -12.83 -6.75
CA MET A 20 22.73 -11.48 -6.33
C MET A 20 23.93 -10.82 -5.65
N GLN A 21 24.22 -9.58 -6.05
CA GLN A 21 25.26 -8.78 -5.43
C GLN A 21 24.81 -8.29 -4.05
N GLY A 22 25.76 -8.03 -3.14
CA GLY A 22 25.46 -7.60 -1.76
C GLY A 22 24.69 -6.27 -1.65
N LEU A 23 24.67 -5.47 -2.72
CA LEU A 23 23.94 -4.19 -2.79
C LEU A 23 22.49 -4.36 -3.27
N MET A 24 22.09 -5.55 -3.74
CA MET A 24 20.74 -5.79 -4.23
C MET A 24 19.79 -6.12 -3.08
N ASN A 25 18.66 -5.42 -3.04
CA ASN A 25 17.58 -5.67 -2.09
C ASN A 25 16.35 -6.20 -2.83
N MET A 26 15.67 -7.16 -2.23
CA MET A 26 14.42 -7.73 -2.73
C MET A 26 13.32 -7.41 -1.71
N ILE A 27 12.26 -6.76 -2.18
CA ILE A 27 11.12 -6.36 -1.35
C ILE A 27 9.87 -6.96 -1.98
N PHE A 28 9.01 -7.55 -1.14
CA PHE A 28 7.72 -8.08 -1.54
C PHE A 28 6.62 -7.33 -0.81
N GLU A 29 5.61 -6.88 -1.56
CA GLU A 29 4.36 -6.41 -0.99
C GLU A 29 3.33 -7.54 -1.10
N VAL A 30 2.84 -8.01 0.04
CA VAL A 30 1.89 -9.13 0.13
C VAL A 30 0.74 -8.75 1.04
N GLN A 31 -0.48 -9.17 0.67
CA GLN A 31 -1.68 -8.90 1.48
C GLN A 31 -1.74 -9.81 2.71
N ASP A 32 -1.45 -11.10 2.52
CA ASP A 32 -1.41 -12.10 3.59
C ASP A 32 -0.36 -13.19 3.30
N LEU A 33 -0.03 -13.96 4.33
CA LEU A 33 0.93 -15.05 4.28
C LEU A 33 0.25 -16.41 4.48
N ALA A 34 -1.07 -16.53 4.25
CA ALA A 34 -1.84 -17.72 4.61
C ALA A 34 -1.36 -19.00 3.91
N VAL A 35 -0.77 -18.87 2.73
CA VAL A 35 -0.26 -19.99 1.92
C VAL A 35 1.27 -20.11 1.99
N ALA A 36 1.95 -19.27 2.78
CA ALA A 36 3.39 -19.30 2.92
C ALA A 36 3.81 -20.29 4.01
N SER A 37 4.84 -21.10 3.75
CA SER A 37 5.39 -21.98 4.78
C SER A 37 6.25 -21.18 5.76
N PRO A 38 6.20 -21.49 7.09
CA PRO A 38 7.03 -20.80 8.10
C PRO A 38 8.52 -20.79 7.77
N ALA A 39 9.02 -21.84 7.11
CA ALA A 39 10.42 -21.96 6.69
C ALA A 39 10.82 -20.99 5.55
N THR A 40 9.86 -20.52 4.75
CA THR A 40 10.11 -19.56 3.67
C THR A 40 10.16 -18.14 4.22
N VAL A 41 9.24 -17.82 5.14
CA VAL A 41 9.13 -16.48 5.73
C VAL A 41 10.17 -16.23 6.81
N SER A 42 10.72 -17.26 7.46
CA SER A 42 11.75 -17.11 8.50
C SER A 42 13.07 -16.52 8.00
N ARG A 43 13.30 -16.55 6.69
CA ARG A 43 14.53 -16.05 6.04
C ARG A 43 14.41 -14.58 5.60
N CYS A 44 13.23 -13.99 5.73
CA CYS A 44 12.95 -12.62 5.31
C CYS A 44 12.71 -11.73 6.53
N GLY A 45 13.14 -10.47 6.45
CA GLY A 45 12.70 -9.44 7.41
C GLY A 45 11.24 -9.07 7.13
N MET A 46 10.39 -9.13 8.16
CA MET A 46 8.97 -8.82 8.04
C MET A 46 8.65 -7.44 8.61
N VAL A 47 7.98 -6.61 7.81
CA VAL A 47 7.45 -5.31 8.21
C VAL A 47 5.94 -5.38 8.14
N TYR A 48 5.27 -5.35 9.29
CA TYR A 48 3.81 -5.36 9.36
C TYR A 48 3.27 -3.94 9.26
N MET A 49 2.46 -3.67 8.24
CA MET A 49 1.76 -2.40 8.07
C MET A 49 0.25 -2.62 8.22
N GLN A 50 -0.38 -1.84 9.08
CA GLN A 50 -1.82 -1.85 9.24
C GLN A 50 -2.44 -0.77 8.35
N ALA A 51 -2.88 -1.15 7.15
CA ALA A 51 -3.45 -0.21 6.17
C ALA A 51 -4.64 0.60 6.72
N GLN A 52 -5.41 0.03 7.66
CA GLN A 52 -6.52 0.71 8.33
C GLN A 52 -6.06 1.90 9.20
N LEU A 53 -4.82 1.92 9.67
CA LEU A 53 -4.28 3.05 10.44
C LEU A 53 -3.80 4.19 9.55
N LEU A 54 -3.49 3.92 8.28
CA LEU A 54 -3.05 4.95 7.33
C LEU A 54 -4.21 5.91 7.00
N GLY A 55 -5.42 5.36 6.86
CA GLY A 55 -6.64 6.11 6.57
C GLY A 55 -6.61 6.83 5.21
N TRP A 56 -7.57 7.72 4.99
CA TRP A 56 -7.74 8.43 3.72
C TRP A 56 -6.88 9.71 3.60
N ARG A 57 -6.42 10.28 4.74
CA ARG A 57 -5.71 11.57 4.77
C ARG A 57 -4.41 11.59 3.94
N PRO A 58 -3.52 10.58 4.02
CA PRO A 58 -2.27 10.62 3.26
C PRO A 58 -2.48 10.62 1.75
N VAL A 59 -3.58 10.00 1.29
CA VAL A 59 -3.97 9.99 -0.12
C VAL A 59 -4.42 11.38 -0.56
N MET A 60 -5.24 12.05 0.25
CA MET A 60 -5.64 13.43 0.00
C MET A 60 -4.42 14.38 -0.02
N GLU A 61 -3.50 14.25 0.94
CA GLU A 61 -2.29 15.07 1.01
C GLU A 61 -1.38 14.86 -0.20
N SER A 62 -1.18 13.61 -0.61
CA SER A 62 -0.43 13.26 -1.83
C SER A 62 -1.08 13.86 -3.07
N TRP A 63 -2.40 13.76 -3.20
CA TRP A 63 -3.14 14.38 -4.30
C TRP A 63 -3.01 15.90 -4.30
N LEU A 64 -3.15 16.55 -3.14
CA LEU A 64 -2.93 17.99 -2.99
C LEU A 64 -1.52 18.38 -3.46
N ALA A 65 -0.49 17.58 -3.15
CA ALA A 65 0.88 17.84 -3.59
C ALA A 65 1.07 17.77 -5.11
N THR A 66 0.18 17.11 -5.85
CA THR A 66 0.21 17.04 -7.33
C THR A 66 -0.52 18.21 -8.01
N LEU A 67 -1.21 19.05 -7.25
CA LEU A 67 -1.94 20.21 -7.81
C LEU A 67 -0.98 21.28 -8.35
N PRO A 68 -1.31 21.92 -9.49
CA PRO A 68 -0.46 22.92 -10.13
C PRO A 68 -0.25 24.18 -9.28
N ASP A 69 0.83 24.92 -9.55
CA ASP A 69 1.25 26.11 -8.79
C ASP A 69 0.23 27.26 -8.80
N GLY A 70 -0.73 27.24 -9.74
CA GLY A 70 -1.86 28.18 -9.77
C GLY A 70 -2.84 27.99 -8.59
N VAL A 71 -2.75 26.88 -7.86
CA VAL A 71 -3.56 26.63 -6.66
C VAL A 71 -2.87 27.22 -5.44
N THR A 72 -3.28 28.45 -5.10
CA THR A 72 -2.85 29.17 -3.89
C THR A 72 -3.04 28.33 -2.62
N GLN A 73 -2.23 28.59 -1.58
CA GLN A 73 -2.38 27.94 -0.28
C GLN A 73 -3.78 28.08 0.33
N GLU A 74 -4.48 29.20 0.07
CA GLU A 74 -5.85 29.39 0.55
C GLU A 74 -6.82 28.35 -0.05
N HIS A 75 -6.72 28.09 -1.35
CA HIS A 75 -7.52 27.04 -2.00
C HIS A 75 -7.20 25.66 -1.40
N ARG A 76 -5.93 25.38 -1.11
CA ARG A 76 -5.51 24.11 -0.49
C ARG A 76 -6.16 23.94 0.89
N ARG A 77 -6.19 24.99 1.71
CA ARG A 77 -6.86 24.97 3.03
C ARG A 77 -8.35 24.74 2.91
N GLN A 78 -9.01 25.41 1.98
CA GLN A 78 -10.44 25.25 1.73
C GLN A 78 -10.77 23.82 1.27
N ILE A 79 -9.99 23.28 0.35
CA ILE A 79 -10.14 21.89 -0.12
C ILE A 79 -9.96 20.91 1.03
N THR A 80 -8.89 21.04 1.83
CA THR A 80 -8.68 20.19 3.02
C THR A 80 -9.87 20.25 3.97
N ALA A 81 -10.40 21.44 4.25
CA ALA A 81 -11.56 21.60 5.14
C ALA A 81 -12.82 20.91 4.59
N LEU A 82 -13.04 20.95 3.27
CA LEU A 82 -14.15 20.25 2.62
C LEU A 82 -13.99 18.73 2.73
N PHE A 83 -12.80 18.20 2.49
CA PHE A 83 -12.50 16.78 2.64
C PHE A 83 -12.68 16.32 4.10
N ASP A 84 -12.18 17.10 5.07
CA ASP A 84 -12.34 16.80 6.50
C ASP A 84 -13.81 16.76 6.94
N TRP A 85 -14.65 17.60 6.36
CA TRP A 85 -16.07 17.65 6.67
C TRP A 85 -16.88 16.55 5.97
N LEU A 86 -16.62 16.31 4.69
CA LEU A 86 -17.45 15.45 3.84
C LEU A 86 -17.01 13.99 3.80
N LEU A 87 -15.71 13.72 3.79
CA LEU A 87 -15.20 12.38 3.53
C LEU A 87 -15.49 11.38 4.68
N PRO A 88 -15.31 11.73 5.97
CA PRO A 88 -15.67 10.83 7.06
C PRO A 88 -17.13 10.35 7.07
N PRO A 89 -18.16 11.22 6.91
CA PRO A 89 -19.54 10.75 6.84
C PRO A 89 -19.81 9.96 5.55
N ALA A 90 -19.24 10.32 4.41
CA ALA A 90 -19.40 9.57 3.16
C ALA A 90 -18.82 8.15 3.27
N LEU A 91 -17.61 8.00 3.81
CA LEU A 91 -16.98 6.71 4.05
C LEU A 91 -17.80 5.86 5.03
N ARG A 92 -18.38 6.47 6.08
CA ARG A 92 -19.28 5.77 7.02
C ARG A 92 -20.51 5.21 6.33
N ILE A 93 -21.11 5.97 5.40
CA ILE A 93 -22.29 5.54 4.63
C ILE A 93 -21.89 4.40 3.70
N ALA A 94 -20.80 4.56 2.94
CA ALA A 94 -20.32 3.56 2.00
C ALA A 94 -19.98 2.23 2.68
N THR A 95 -19.34 2.25 3.84
CA THR A 95 -18.92 1.04 4.57
C THR A 95 -20.04 0.40 5.37
N LYS A 96 -20.88 1.17 6.07
CA LYS A 96 -21.88 0.62 7.01
C LYS A 96 -23.28 0.51 6.44
N ILE A 97 -23.68 1.40 5.55
CA ILE A 97 -25.08 1.50 5.08
C ILE A 97 -25.25 0.78 3.74
N ALA A 98 -24.32 1.02 2.80
CA ALA A 98 -24.44 0.49 1.44
C ALA A 98 -24.13 -1.01 1.30
N ARG A 99 -23.54 -1.65 2.33
CA ARG A 99 -23.11 -3.07 2.33
C ARG A 99 -22.51 -3.49 0.99
N PRO A 100 -21.30 -3.00 0.64
CA PRO A 100 -20.72 -3.26 -0.66
C PRO A 100 -20.56 -4.76 -0.88
N THR A 101 -20.85 -5.22 -2.09
CA THR A 101 -20.76 -6.64 -2.48
C THR A 101 -19.34 -7.18 -2.34
N LEU A 102 -18.34 -6.30 -2.42
CA LEU A 102 -16.93 -6.59 -2.25
C LEU A 102 -16.36 -5.78 -1.07
N PRO A 103 -15.55 -6.38 -0.19
CA PRO A 103 -14.85 -5.63 0.85
C PRO A 103 -13.83 -4.70 0.19
N MET A 104 -13.98 -3.38 0.44
CA MET A 104 -13.06 -2.36 -0.05
C MET A 104 -12.41 -1.65 1.12
N GLN A 105 -11.12 -1.32 0.99
CA GLN A 105 -10.42 -0.49 1.96
C GLN A 105 -10.88 0.97 1.86
N GLU A 106 -10.85 1.71 2.98
CA GLU A 106 -11.25 3.12 3.03
C GLU A 106 -10.45 3.99 2.05
N ILE A 107 -9.17 3.67 1.84
CA ILE A 107 -8.31 4.33 0.84
C ILE A 107 -8.91 4.22 -0.57
N ASN A 108 -9.31 3.01 -0.97
CA ASN A 108 -9.86 2.78 -2.31
C ASN A 108 -11.20 3.49 -2.50
N LEU A 109 -12.00 3.55 -1.43
CA LEU A 109 -13.25 4.30 -1.43
C LEU A 109 -12.99 5.81 -1.56
N ALA A 110 -12.03 6.35 -0.82
CA ALA A 110 -11.66 7.76 -0.86
C ALA A 110 -11.14 8.21 -2.24
N VAL A 111 -10.43 7.34 -2.97
CA VAL A 111 -9.96 7.62 -4.34
C VAL A 111 -11.09 7.56 -5.37
N SER A 112 -12.10 6.73 -5.12
CA SER A 112 -13.20 6.50 -6.08
C SER A 112 -14.38 7.47 -5.91
N CYS A 113 -14.47 8.16 -4.77
CA CYS A 113 -15.51 9.13 -4.45
C CYS A 113 -15.35 10.47 -5.17
#